data_AF-A0A523V003-F1
#
_entry.id   AF-A0A523V003-F1
#
_cell.length_a   1.000
_cell.length_b   1.000
_cell.length_c   1.000
_cell.angle_alpha   90.00
_cell.angle_beta   90.00
_cell.angle_gamma   90.00
#
_symmetry.space_group_name_H-M   'P 1'
#
loop_
_entity.id
_entity.type
_entity.pdbx_description
1 polymer ?
#
loop_
_entity_poly.entity_id
_entity_poly.type
_entity_poly.pdbx_seq_one_letter_code
_entity_poly.pdbx_strand_id
1 'polypeptide(L)'
;MSRILIITGEKQNLNGIYSGLVQRGFDCSTVPTNEDVIKQVRERAPDLVMLEVSGQSDSGTTELLQKIKRARQLPVIALINRRIADRPDIDLEAVDDFIIDSGDAGELVLRIKRLLNRTGSTESSEVIRCGDLVIDLAKCEVSLSGQRIACTFKEYELLR
;
A
#
# COMPACT_ATOMS: atom_id res chain seq x y z
N MET A 1 -9.40 -11.47 4.74
CA MET A 1 -9.81 -10.70 3.55
C MET A 1 -9.38 -9.27 3.81
N SER A 2 -8.54 -8.68 2.95
CA SER A 2 -7.97 -7.35 3.24
C SER A 2 -8.99 -6.25 2.94
N ARG A 3 -9.13 -5.32 3.88
CA ARG A 3 -10.07 -4.19 3.83
C ARG A 3 -9.40 -2.97 3.22
N ILE A 4 -10.02 -2.42 2.18
CA ILE A 4 -9.56 -1.24 1.46
C ILE A 4 -10.57 -0.12 1.68
N LEU A 5 -10.08 1.01 2.19
CA LEU A 5 -10.85 2.24 2.27
C LEU A 5 -10.51 3.13 1.08
N ILE A 6 -11.50 3.42 0.25
CA ILE A 6 -11.38 4.24 -0.95
C ILE A 6 -11.89 5.64 -0.63
N ILE A 7 -11.01 6.64 -0.69
CA ILE A 7 -11.35 8.05 -0.51
C ILE A 7 -11.46 8.69 -1.90
N THR A 8 -12.62 9.26 -2.22
CA THR A 8 -12.88 9.83 -3.54
C THR A 8 -13.87 11.00 -3.50
N GLY A 9 -13.79 11.90 -4.48
CA GLY A 9 -14.77 12.98 -4.65
C GLY A 9 -16.10 12.50 -5.25
N GLU A 10 -17.18 13.24 -5.00
CA GLU A 10 -18.57 12.90 -5.39
C GLU A 10 -18.80 12.65 -6.89
N LYS A 11 -17.87 13.09 -7.77
CA LYS A 11 -18.04 13.05 -9.23
C LYS A 11 -17.26 11.93 -9.93
N GLN A 12 -16.53 11.10 -9.19
CA GLN A 12 -15.65 10.08 -9.77
C GLN A 12 -16.33 8.72 -9.82
N ASN A 13 -16.34 8.10 -11.01
CA ASN A 13 -16.90 6.77 -11.22
C ASN A 13 -15.80 5.72 -11.09
N LEU A 14 -15.69 5.12 -9.91
CA LEU A 14 -14.71 4.07 -9.61
C LEU A 14 -15.28 2.65 -9.75
N ASN A 15 -16.43 2.46 -10.40
CA ASN A 15 -17.11 1.16 -10.45
C ASN A 15 -16.26 0.04 -11.06
N GLY A 16 -15.48 0.36 -12.10
CA GLY A 16 -14.57 -0.61 -12.73
C GLY A 16 -13.47 -1.07 -11.79
N ILE A 17 -12.83 -0.13 -11.09
CA ILE A 17 -11.81 -0.41 -10.09
C ILE A 17 -12.39 -1.18 -8.91
N TYR A 18 -13.52 -0.71 -8.36
CA TYR A 18 -14.21 -1.35 -7.24
C TYR A 18 -14.56 -2.81 -7.56
N SER A 19 -15.22 -3.06 -8.70
CA SER A 19 -15.57 -4.42 -9.13
C SER A 19 -14.33 -5.29 -9.33
N GLY A 20 -13.26 -4.74 -9.93
CA GLY A 20 -12.01 -5.45 -10.13
C GLY A 20 -11.29 -5.84 -8.84
N LEU A 21 -11.40 -5.02 -7.79
CA LEU A 21 -10.87 -5.31 -6.45
C LEU A 21 -11.71 -6.36 -5.73
N VAL A 22 -13.04 -6.21 -5.71
CA VAL A 22 -13.95 -7.16 -5.06
C VAL A 22 -13.84 -8.56 -5.70
N GLN A 23 -13.79 -8.64 -7.03
CA GLN A 23 -13.58 -9.92 -7.75
C GLN A 23 -12.29 -10.63 -7.37
N ARG A 24 -11.27 -9.89 -6.89
CA ARG A 24 -9.98 -10.43 -6.49
C ARG A 24 -9.85 -10.62 -4.97
N GLY A 25 -10.97 -10.53 -4.25
CA GLY A 25 -11.07 -10.91 -2.84
C GLY A 25 -10.74 -9.80 -1.85
N PHE A 26 -10.83 -8.54 -2.25
CA PHE A 26 -10.75 -7.40 -1.33
C PHE A 26 -12.13 -7.00 -0.83
N ASP A 27 -12.19 -6.56 0.43
CA ASP A 27 -13.37 -5.92 1.00
C ASP A 27 -13.21 -4.40 0.85
N CYS A 28 -14.04 -3.78 0.02
CA CYS A 28 -13.89 -2.38 -0.37
C CYS A 28 -15.03 -1.54 0.16
N SER A 29 -14.69 -0.40 0.78
CA SER A 29 -15.66 0.61 1.20
C SER A 29 -15.22 2.00 0.75
N THR A 30 -16.17 2.88 0.44
CA THR A 30 -15.92 4.23 -0.05
C THR A 30 -16.22 5.29 1.01
N VAL A 31 -15.49 6.39 0.98
CA VAL A 31 -15.68 7.58 1.81
C VAL A 31 -15.48 8.83 0.94
N PRO A 32 -16.44 9.74 0.91
CA PRO A 32 -16.27 11.05 0.29
C PRO A 32 -15.15 11.88 0.93
N THR A 33 -14.36 12.62 0.14
CA THR A 33 -13.27 13.47 0.66
C THR A 33 -13.76 14.59 1.60
N ASN A 34 -15.03 14.98 1.54
CA ASN A 34 -15.65 15.99 2.41
C ASN A 34 -16.12 15.45 3.78
N GLU A 35 -16.06 14.13 3.99
CA GLU A 35 -16.38 13.51 5.29
C GLU A 35 -15.16 13.47 6.22
N ASP A 36 -15.40 13.12 7.49
CA ASP A 36 -14.32 12.89 8.46
C ASP A 36 -13.61 11.55 8.17
N VAL A 37 -12.66 11.61 7.23
CA VAL A 37 -11.85 10.46 6.81
C VAL A 37 -11.14 9.81 7.99
N ILE A 38 -10.66 10.59 8.97
CA ILE A 38 -9.90 10.04 10.10
C ILE A 38 -10.80 9.24 11.02
N LYS A 39 -12.02 9.71 11.26
CA LYS A 39 -13.04 8.92 11.95
C LYS A 39 -13.34 7.62 11.20
N GLN A 40 -13.53 7.68 9.88
CA GLN A 40 -13.79 6.49 9.07
C GLN A 40 -12.63 5.48 9.08
N VAL A 41 -11.38 5.95 9.00
CA VAL A 41 -10.18 5.08 9.13
C VAL A 41 -10.16 4.39 10.49
N ARG A 42 -10.53 5.07 11.58
CA ARG A 42 -10.58 4.47 12.92
C ARG A 42 -11.70 3.45 13.07
N GLU A 43 -12.91 3.79 12.62
CA GLU A 43 -14.11 2.95 12.78
C GLU A 43 -14.07 1.70 11.88
N ARG A 44 -13.66 1.86 10.62
CA ARG A 44 -13.61 0.76 9.65
C ARG A 44 -12.35 -0.10 9.76
N ALA A 45 -11.30 0.45 10.37
CA ALA A 45 -9.99 -0.17 10.55
C ALA A 45 -9.49 -0.89 9.28
N PRO A 46 -9.31 -0.16 8.17
CA PRO A 46 -8.85 -0.75 6.91
C PRO A 46 -7.39 -1.20 7.02
N ASP A 47 -6.99 -2.11 6.14
CA ASP A 47 -5.61 -2.58 5.99
C ASP A 47 -4.82 -1.71 4.99
N LEU A 48 -5.51 -0.99 4.10
CA LEU A 48 -4.92 -0.05 3.13
C LEU A 48 -5.91 1.08 2.81
N VAL A 49 -5.38 2.26 2.54
CA VAL A 49 -6.14 3.40 2.03
C VAL A 49 -5.79 3.64 0.56
N MET A 50 -6.82 3.77 -0.28
CA MET A 50 -6.68 4.25 -1.66
C MET A 50 -7.24 5.67 -1.74
N LEU A 51 -6.42 6.63 -2.17
CA LEU A 51 -6.80 8.04 -2.26
C LEU A 51 -6.88 8.46 -3.73
N GLU A 52 -8.06 8.90 -4.17
CA GLU A 52 -8.23 9.45 -5.52
C GLU A 52 -7.81 10.92 -5.59
N VAL A 53 -6.93 11.22 -6.54
CA VAL A 53 -6.35 12.56 -6.75
C VAL A 53 -6.90 13.13 -8.07
N SER A 54 -7.76 14.14 -7.97
CA SER A 54 -8.40 14.83 -9.11
C SER A 54 -7.98 16.30 -9.29
N GLY A 55 -6.99 16.79 -8.54
CA GLY A 55 -6.32 18.07 -8.82
C GLY A 55 -7.01 19.32 -8.26
N GLN A 56 -7.88 19.19 -7.26
CA GLN A 56 -8.27 20.33 -6.41
C GLN A 56 -7.20 20.50 -5.32
N SER A 57 -6.41 21.57 -5.42
CA SER A 57 -5.37 22.07 -4.49
C SER A 57 -4.79 21.04 -3.50
N ASP A 58 -3.55 20.61 -3.75
CA ASP A 58 -2.84 19.54 -3.02
C ASP A 58 -2.64 19.76 -1.52
N SER A 59 -2.85 20.99 -1.01
CA SER A 59 -2.82 21.27 0.44
C SER A 59 -3.77 20.37 1.22
N GLY A 60 -4.96 20.05 0.69
CA GLY A 60 -5.89 19.15 1.36
C GLY A 60 -5.44 17.69 1.34
N THR A 61 -4.84 17.25 0.23
CA THR A 61 -4.35 15.88 0.01
C THR A 61 -3.17 15.57 0.92
N THR A 62 -2.14 16.41 0.92
CA THR A 62 -0.94 16.20 1.74
C THR A 62 -1.26 16.25 3.24
N GLU A 63 -2.10 17.18 3.68
CA GLU A 63 -2.56 17.22 5.07
C GLU A 63 -3.35 15.97 5.47
N LEU A 64 -4.21 15.47 4.58
CA LEU A 64 -4.97 14.25 4.81
C LEU A 64 -4.05 13.04 4.95
N LEU A 65 -3.05 12.90 4.06
CA LEU A 65 -2.04 11.84 4.13
C LEU A 65 -1.27 11.87 5.45
N GLN A 66 -0.85 13.05 5.89
CA GLN A 66 -0.20 13.22 7.19
C GLN A 66 -1.12 12.82 8.36
N LYS A 67 -2.39 13.20 8.32
CA LYS A 67 -3.37 12.81 9.35
C LYS A 67 -3.61 11.30 9.37
N ILE A 68 -3.71 10.66 8.20
CA ILE A 68 -3.86 9.20 8.08
C ILE A 68 -2.64 8.51 8.69
N LYS A 69 -1.42 8.87 8.26
CA LYS A 69 -0.15 8.30 8.78
C LYS A 69 0.00 8.47 10.29
N ARG A 70 -0.45 9.60 10.86
CA ARG A 70 -0.47 9.84 12.32
C ARG A 70 -1.54 9.02 13.04
N ALA A 71 -2.70 8.80 12.42
CA ALA A 71 -3.80 8.06 13.02
C ALA A 71 -3.53 6.55 13.04
N ARG A 72 -2.97 6.01 11.94
CA ARG A 72 -2.49 4.63 11.82
C ARG A 72 -1.38 4.55 10.77
N GLN A 73 -0.37 3.70 11.01
CA GLN A 73 0.69 3.40 10.03
C GLN A 73 0.19 2.46 8.92
N LEU A 74 -0.84 2.89 8.20
CA LEU A 74 -1.42 2.15 7.08
C LEU A 74 -0.75 2.56 5.77
N PRO A 75 -0.60 1.62 4.82
CA PRO A 75 -0.10 1.96 3.50
C PRO A 75 -1.17 2.78 2.75
N VAL A 76 -0.71 3.76 1.98
CA VAL A 76 -1.54 4.62 1.14
C VAL A 76 -1.11 4.51 -0.31
N ILE A 77 -2.06 4.19 -1.20
CA ILE A 77 -1.87 4.24 -2.66
C ILE A 77 -2.68 5.38 -3.27
N ALA A 78 -2.06 6.22 -4.09
CA ALA A 78 -2.77 7.24 -4.85
C ALA A 78 -3.32 6.69 -6.17
N LEU A 79 -4.58 7.01 -6.48
CA LEU A 79 -5.18 6.82 -7.79
C LEU A 79 -5.25 8.18 -8.49
N ILE A 80 -4.40 8.39 -9.48
CA ILE A 80 -4.20 9.70 -10.11
C ILE A 80 -4.93 9.76 -11.44
N ASN A 81 -5.76 10.78 -11.63
CA ASN A 81 -6.41 10.97 -12.92
C ASN A 81 -5.37 11.24 -14.03
N ARG A 82 -5.45 10.52 -15.16
CA ARG A 82 -4.54 10.69 -16.30
C ARG A 82 -4.40 12.15 -16.77
N ARG A 83 -5.44 12.96 -16.66
CA ARG A 83 -5.44 14.38 -17.09
C ARG A 83 -4.53 15.28 -16.25
N ILE A 84 -4.17 14.85 -15.04
CA ILE A 84 -3.33 15.63 -14.13
C ILE A 84 -2.00 14.94 -13.83
N ALA A 85 -1.77 13.74 -14.34
CA ALA A 85 -0.61 12.93 -14.00
C ALA A 85 0.75 13.61 -14.28
N ASP A 86 0.79 14.55 -15.23
CA ASP A 86 2.00 15.30 -15.60
C ASP A 86 2.14 16.63 -14.83
N ARG A 87 1.24 16.93 -13.88
CA ARG A 87 1.33 18.19 -13.14
C ARG A 87 2.40 18.14 -12.04
N PRO A 88 3.16 19.23 -11.85
CA PRO A 88 4.25 19.28 -10.88
C PRO A 88 3.78 19.50 -9.43
N ASP A 89 2.50 19.78 -9.19
CA ASP A 89 1.93 20.06 -7.87
C ASP A 89 1.56 18.78 -7.09
N ILE A 90 1.46 17.63 -7.76
CA ILE A 90 1.14 16.35 -7.13
C ILE A 90 2.34 15.83 -6.32
N ASP A 91 2.21 15.85 -5.00
CA ASP A 91 3.20 15.30 -4.06
C ASP A 91 3.13 13.77 -3.99
N LEU A 92 3.86 13.11 -4.90
CA LEU A 92 3.98 11.66 -4.96
C LEU A 92 4.85 11.08 -3.83
N GLU A 93 5.69 11.89 -3.19
CA GLU A 93 6.54 11.46 -2.07
C GLU A 93 5.72 11.24 -0.79
N ALA A 94 4.53 11.84 -0.71
CA ALA A 94 3.63 11.70 0.42
C ALA A 94 2.91 10.34 0.49
N VAL A 95 2.92 9.52 -0.58
CA VAL A 95 2.23 8.21 -0.66
C VAL A 95 3.22 7.04 -0.78
N ASP A 96 2.77 5.82 -0.47
CA ASP A 96 3.62 4.62 -0.50
C ASP A 96 3.74 4.01 -1.91
N ASP A 97 2.73 4.24 -2.75
CA ASP A 97 2.73 3.94 -4.18
C ASP A 97 1.67 4.80 -4.89
N PHE A 98 1.70 4.85 -6.21
CA PHE A 98 0.65 5.48 -7.00
C PHE A 98 0.37 4.70 -8.29
N ILE A 99 -0.84 4.86 -8.81
CA ILE A 99 -1.21 4.39 -10.13
C ILE A 99 -1.94 5.51 -10.87
N ILE A 100 -1.64 5.65 -12.15
CA ILE A 100 -2.43 6.50 -13.03
C ILE A 100 -3.67 5.71 -13.42
N ASP A 101 -4.86 6.26 -13.18
CA ASP A 101 -6.12 5.62 -13.53
C ASP A 101 -6.16 5.28 -15.02
N SER A 102 -6.03 3.98 -15.31
CA SER A 102 -5.98 3.39 -16.64
C SER A 102 -7.25 2.60 -16.99
N GLY A 103 -8.18 2.46 -16.03
CA GLY A 103 -9.35 1.58 -16.15
C GLY A 103 -9.06 0.07 -15.96
N ASP A 104 -7.80 -0.36 -15.85
CA ASP A 104 -7.44 -1.75 -15.58
C ASP A 104 -7.11 -1.97 -14.08
N ALA A 105 -7.93 -2.80 -13.43
CA ALA A 105 -7.72 -3.17 -12.03
C ALA A 105 -6.56 -4.15 -11.81
N GLY A 106 -6.04 -4.80 -12.86
CA GLY A 106 -4.99 -5.81 -12.78
C GLY A 106 -3.71 -5.29 -12.12
N GLU A 107 -3.16 -4.19 -12.63
CA GLU A 107 -1.97 -3.56 -12.07
C GLU A 107 -2.20 -3.06 -10.64
N LEU A 108 -3.33 -2.36 -10.42
CA LEU A 108 -3.71 -1.84 -9.11
C LEU A 108 -3.73 -2.94 -8.04
N VAL A 109 -4.28 -4.10 -8.37
CA VAL A 109 -4.32 -5.24 -7.43
C VAL A 109 -2.91 -5.74 -7.09
N LEU A 110 -2.01 -5.83 -8.07
CA LEU A 110 -0.63 -6.27 -7.80
C LEU A 110 0.09 -5.30 -6.86
N ARG A 111 -0.09 -3.99 -7.05
CA ARG A 111 0.47 -2.95 -6.18
C ARG A 111 -0.11 -3.00 -4.78
N ILE A 112 -1.43 -3.12 -4.65
CA ILE A 112 -2.11 -3.27 -3.36
C ILE A 112 -1.60 -4.51 -2.62
N LYS A 113 -1.49 -5.67 -3.28
CA LYS A 113 -0.93 -6.88 -2.66
C LYS A 113 0.49 -6.65 -2.16
N ARG A 114 1.35 -5.97 -2.94
CA ARG A 114 2.71 -5.64 -2.53
C ARG A 114 2.74 -4.75 -1.29
N LEU A 115 1.89 -3.72 -1.23
CA LEU A 115 1.79 -2.81 -0.09
C LEU A 115 1.29 -3.51 1.19
N LEU A 116 0.25 -4.33 1.05
CA LEU A 116 -0.28 -5.12 2.16
C LEU A 116 0.72 -6.16 2.67
N ASN A 117 1.50 -6.78 1.77
CA ASN A 117 2.57 -7.70 2.16
C ASN A 117 3.68 -6.97 2.93
N ARG A 118 4.04 -5.74 2.56
CA ARG A 118 5.04 -4.92 3.28
C ARG A 118 4.58 -4.50 4.67
N THR A 119 3.27 -4.32 4.88
CA THR A 119 2.68 -3.89 6.16
C THR A 119 2.21 -5.06 7.03
N GLY A 120 2.02 -6.25 6.45
CA GLY A 120 1.85 -7.52 7.17
C GLY A 120 3.14 -8.09 7.76
N SER A 121 4.32 -7.60 7.37
CA SER A 121 5.63 -8.03 7.86
C SER A 121 5.98 -7.54 9.29
N THR A 122 5.00 -7.19 10.12
CA THR A 122 5.27 -6.87 11.53
C THR A 122 5.22 -8.12 12.43
N GLU A 123 4.62 -9.25 12.03
CA GLU A 123 4.61 -10.47 12.87
C GLU A 123 4.66 -11.82 12.11
N SER A 124 5.32 -11.88 10.96
CA SER A 124 5.89 -13.16 10.52
C SER A 124 7.35 -12.91 10.21
N SER A 125 8.22 -13.41 11.11
CA SER A 125 9.64 -13.68 10.85
C SER A 125 9.92 -13.71 9.35
N GLU A 126 10.64 -12.73 8.82
CA GLU A 126 11.15 -12.77 7.45
C GLU A 126 12.28 -13.81 7.40
N VAL A 127 11.96 -15.04 7.78
CA VAL A 127 12.92 -16.11 8.02
C VAL A 127 12.64 -17.19 6.99
N ILE A 128 13.51 -17.30 5.99
CA ILE A 128 13.50 -18.43 5.06
C ILE A 128 14.15 -19.62 5.77
N ARG A 129 13.47 -20.77 5.83
CA ARG A 129 14.00 -22.02 6.40
C ARG A 129 14.09 -23.11 5.35
N CYS A 130 15.26 -23.73 5.23
CA CYS A 130 15.49 -24.88 4.36
C CYS A 130 16.34 -25.91 5.11
N GLY A 131 15.67 -26.90 5.72
CA GLY A 131 16.33 -27.79 6.68
C GLY A 131 16.90 -27.00 7.85
N ASP A 132 18.20 -27.16 8.09
CA ASP A 132 18.93 -26.45 9.14
C ASP A 132 19.34 -25.02 8.74
N LEU A 133 19.18 -24.65 7.47
CA LEU A 133 19.48 -23.31 6.97
C LEU A 133 18.37 -22.34 7.35
N VAL A 134 18.75 -21.20 7.89
CA VAL A 134 17.86 -20.13 8.35
C VAL A 134 18.39 -18.79 7.85
N ILE A 135 17.61 -18.08 7.04
CA ILE A 135 17.95 -16.74 6.51
C ILE A 135 16.98 -15.74 7.11
N ASP A 136 17.46 -14.90 8.04
CA ASP A 136 16.72 -13.77 8.61
C ASP A 136 16.89 -12.56 7.68
N LEU A 137 15.89 -12.32 6.83
CA LEU A 137 15.90 -11.25 5.83
C LEU A 137 15.85 -9.86 6.46
N ALA A 138 15.26 -9.75 7.65
CA ALA A 138 15.19 -8.50 8.40
C ALA A 138 16.57 -8.10 8.94
N LYS A 139 17.39 -9.08 9.35
CA LYS A 139 18.77 -8.85 9.82
C LYS A 139 19.83 -8.98 8.73
N CYS A 140 19.45 -9.43 7.53
CA CYS A 140 20.38 -9.88 6.50
C CYS A 140 21.39 -10.91 7.05
N GLU A 141 20.89 -11.89 7.82
CA GLU A 141 21.71 -12.90 8.49
C GLU A 141 21.39 -14.30 7.97
N VAL A 142 22.44 -15.08 7.73
CA VAL A 142 22.32 -16.50 7.36
C VAL A 142 22.90 -17.33 8.49
N SER A 143 22.23 -18.42 8.86
CA SER A 143 22.74 -19.41 9.81
C SER A 143 22.43 -20.83 9.36
N LEU A 144 23.31 -21.77 9.70
CA LEU A 144 23.12 -23.20 9.47
C LEU A 144 23.28 -23.93 10.80
N SER A 145 22.27 -24.70 11.18
CA SER A 145 22.23 -25.42 12.46
C SER A 145 22.50 -24.49 13.66
N GLY A 146 22.04 -23.24 13.57
CA GLY A 146 22.22 -22.21 14.61
C GLY A 146 23.56 -21.47 14.60
N GLN A 147 24.50 -21.81 13.72
CA GLN A 147 25.76 -21.07 13.55
C GLN A 147 25.66 -20.04 12.43
N ARG A 148 26.01 -18.79 12.72
CA ARG A 148 26.00 -17.71 11.73
C ARG A 148 27.04 -17.96 10.64
N ILE A 149 26.62 -17.88 9.39
CA ILE A 149 27.47 -17.93 8.21
C ILE A 149 27.74 -16.48 7.79
N ALA A 150 29.00 -16.12 7.64
CA ALA A 150 29.38 -14.87 7.01
C ALA A 150 29.19 -15.00 5.50
N CYS A 151 28.27 -14.22 4.94
CA CYS A 151 28.07 -14.11 3.50
C CYS A 151 28.54 -12.73 3.03
N THR A 152 29.18 -12.69 1.86
CA THR A 152 29.27 -11.45 1.10
C THR A 152 27.88 -11.04 0.60
N PHE A 153 27.72 -9.78 0.21
CA PHE A 153 26.44 -9.28 -0.32
C PHE A 153 25.92 -10.11 -1.51
N LYS A 154 26.80 -10.49 -2.44
CA LYS A 154 26.42 -11.30 -3.62
C LYS A 154 26.00 -12.73 -3.25
N GLU A 155 26.66 -13.35 -2.27
CA GLU A 155 26.28 -14.68 -1.80
C GLU A 155 24.95 -14.66 -1.06
N TYR A 156 24.69 -13.62 -0.27
CA TYR A 156 23.39 -13.42 0.37
C TYR A 156 22.26 -13.23 -0.66
N GLU A 157 22.48 -12.42 -1.71
CA GLU A 157 21.49 -12.25 -2.78
C GLU A 157 21.21 -13.53 -3.58
N LEU A 158 22.19 -14.44 -3.72
CA LEU A 158 21.98 -15.74 -4.37
C LEU A 158 21.16 -16.71 -3.50
N LEU A 159 21.15 -16.52 -2.19
CA LEU A 159 20.46 -17.39 -1.23
C LEU A 159 19.01 -16.94 -0.94
N ARG A 160 18.69 -15.66 -1.17
CA ARG A 160 17.37 -15.08 -0.95
C ARG A 160 16.35 -15.51 -2.02
#